data_AF-A0A936HRU0-F1
#
_entry.id   AF-A0A936HRU0-F1
#
_cell.length_a   1.000
_cell.length_b   1.000
_cell.length_c   1.000
_cell.angle_alpha   90.00
_cell.angle_beta   90.00
_cell.angle_gamma   90.00
#
_symmetry.space_group_name_H-M   'P 1'
#
loop_
_entity.id
_entity.type
_entity.pdbx_description
1 polymer ?
#
loop_
_entity_poly.entity_id
_entity_poly.type
_entity_poly.pdbx_seq_one_letter_code
_entity_poly.pdbx_strand_id
1 'polypeptide(L)' 'MADALLTLNAGSSSIRFARFECHTPIPRQPGLVGQIDGIGAAGSRVAALASAALTSPPWIPSSSR' A
#
# COMPACT_ATOMS: atom_id res chain seq x y z
N MET A 1 10.96 -19.03 0.15
CA MET A 1 10.19 -17.82 -0.23
C MET A 1 8.99 -17.76 0.68
N ALA A 2 8.62 -16.58 1.20
CA ALA A 2 7.43 -16.40 2.02
C ALA A 2 6.29 -15.88 1.15
N ASP A 3 5.09 -16.44 1.31
CA ASP A 3 3.89 -15.98 0.60
C ASP A 3 3.42 -14.63 1.16
N ALA A 4 2.91 -13.77 0.27
CA ALA A 4 2.41 -12.46 0.62
C ALA A 4 1.15 -12.13 -0.18
N LEU A 5 0.22 -11.42 0.45
CA LEU A 5 -0.97 -10.90 -0.20
C LEU A 5 -0.73 -9.44 -0.57
N LEU A 6 -0.89 -9.10 -1.85
CA LEU A 6 -0.77 -7.74 -2.35
C LEU A 6 -2.14 -7.24 -2.79
N THR A 7 -2.62 -6.16 -2.18
CA THR A 7 -3.82 -5.47 -2.62
C THR A 7 -3.44 -4.28 -3.49
N LEU A 8 -4.20 -4.08 -4.58
CA LEU A 8 -3.98 -3.03 -5.57
C LEU A 8 -5.29 -2.30 -5.82
N ASN A 9 -5.26 -0.97 -5.73
CA ASN A 9 -6.30 -0.09 -6.23
C ASN A 9 -5.69 0.74 -7.37
N ALA A 10 -6.13 0.46 -8.60
CA ALA A 10 -5.63 1.12 -9.79
C ALA A 10 -6.66 2.12 -10.32
N GLY A 11 -6.39 3.40 -10.14
CA GLY A 11 -7.05 4.50 -10.84
C GLY A 11 -6.40 4.77 -12.20
N SER A 12 -7.02 5.62 -13.01
CA SER A 12 -6.54 5.94 -14.37
C SER A 12 -5.15 6.58 -14.42
N SER A 13 -4.73 7.26 -13.34
CA SER A 13 -3.44 7.98 -13.27
C SER A 13 -2.63 7.67 -12.00
N SER A 14 -3.11 6.74 -11.16
CA SER A 14 -2.48 6.41 -9.88
C SER A 14 -2.73 4.97 -9.46
N ILE A 15 -1.76 4.32 -8.81
CA ILE A 15 -1.93 3.01 -8.17
C ILE A 15 -1.61 3.13 -6.68
N ARG A 16 -2.52 2.68 -5.82
CA ARG A 16 -2.28 2.47 -4.39
C ARG A 16 -2.13 1.00 -4.10
N PHE A 17 -1.19 0.63 -3.24
CA PHE A 17 -0.91 -0.76 -2.93
C PHE A 17 -0.59 -0.99 -1.47
N ALA A 18 -0.94 -2.17 -0.97
CA ALA A 18 -0.62 -2.61 0.39
C ALA A 18 -0.26 -4.10 0.40
N ARG A 19 0.82 -4.44 1.10
CA ARG A 19 1.32 -5.82 1.24
C ARG A 19 1.05 -6.34 2.65
N PHE A 20 0.44 -7.51 2.72
CA PHE A 20 0.15 -8.26 3.93
C PHE A 20 0.93 -9.56 3.91
N GLU A 21 1.26 -10.06 5.10
CA GLU A 21 1.77 -11.43 5.23
C GLU A 21 0.64 -12.42 4.95
N CYS A 22 0.95 -13.48 4.19
CA CYS A 22 -0.03 -14.52 3.87
C CYS A 22 -0.07 -15.56 5.00
N HIS A 23 -0.75 -15.20 6.10
CA HIS A 23 -0.95 -16.05 7.28
C HIS A 23 -2.44 -16.09 7.65
N THR A 24 -2.87 -17.10 8.43
CA THR A 24 -4.24 -17.20 8.95
C THR A 24 -4.25 -16.98 10.47
N PRO A 25 -4.89 -15.94 10.99
CA PRO A 25 -5.68 -14.93 10.28
C PRO A 25 -4.80 -13.94 9.49
N ILE A 26 -5.34 -13.38 8.41
CA ILE A 26 -4.66 -12.32 7.66
C ILE A 26 -4.55 -11.09 8.57
N PRO A 27 -3.36 -10.48 8.72
CA PRO A 27 -3.19 -9.29 9.55
C PRO A 27 -4.08 -8.14 9.10
N ARG A 28 -4.66 -7.41 10.05
CA ARG A 28 -5.48 -6.21 9.76
C ARG A 28 -4.65 -5.03 9.25
N GLN A 29 -3.33 -5.07 9.45
CA GLN A 29 -2.41 -4.01 9.07
C GLN A 29 -1.40 -4.53 8.05
N PRO A 30 -1.15 -3.77 6.97
CA PRO A 30 -0.14 -4.12 5.99
C PRO A 30 1.27 -3.84 6.55
N GLY A 31 2.23 -4.71 6.20
CA GLY A 31 3.65 -4.49 6.54
C GLY A 31 4.31 -3.45 5.64
N LEU A 32 3.75 -3.21 4.45
CA LEU A 32 4.23 -2.23 3.49
C LEU A 32 3.07 -1.61 2.73
N VAL A 33 3.15 -0.30 2.49
CA VAL A 33 2.13 0.47 1.79
C VAL A 33 2.82 1.39 0.79
N GLY A 34 2.13 1.77 -0.28
CA GLY A 34 2.72 2.70 -1.25
C GLY A 34 1.73 3.24 -2.24
N GLN A 35 2.18 4.27 -2.96
CA GLN A 35 1.41 4.91 -4.01
C GLN A 35 2.33 5.27 -5.19
N ILE A 36 1.82 5.08 -6.38
CA ILE A 36 2.41 5.53 -7.64
C ILE A 36 1.45 6.57 -8.21
N ASP A 37 1.96 7.75 -8.54
CA ASP A 37 1.18 8.83 -9.12
C ASP A 37 1.79 9.29 -10.45
N GLY A 38 0.96 9.94 -11.27
CA GLY A 38 1.39 10.47 -12.57
C GLY A 38 1.65 9.37 -13.59
N ILE A 39 0.89 8.27 -13.53
CA ILE A 39 0.92 7.23 -14.57
C ILE A 39 0.44 7.87 -15.88
N GLY A 40 1.25 7.78 -16.93
CA GLY A 40 0.98 8.39 -18.24
C GLY A 40 1.44 9.84 -18.40
N ALA A 41 1.97 10.48 -17.35
CA ALA A 41 2.62 11.78 -17.45
C ALA A 41 4.13 11.65 -17.68
N ALA A 42 4.75 12.63 -18.34
CA ALA A 42 6.21 12.75 -18.45
C ALA A 42 6.80 13.07 -17.07
N GLY A 43 6.99 12.04 -16.24
CA GLY A 43 7.53 12.16 -14.88
C GLY A 43 6.73 11.41 -13.82
N SER A 44 6.36 10.15 -14.08
CA SER A 44 5.76 9.30 -13.05
C SER A 44 6.66 9.24 -11.81
N ARG A 45 6.07 9.44 -10.63
CA ARG A 45 6.78 9.43 -9.35
C ARG A 45 6.28 8.26 -8.52
N VAL A 46 7.21 7.49 -7.98
CA VAL A 46 6.91 6.45 -7.00
C VAL A 46 7.12 7.07 -5.62
N ALA A 47 6.04 7.16 -4.84
CA ALA A 47 6.10 7.52 -3.43
C ALA A 47 5.93 6.24 -2.61
N ALA A 48 7.06 5.62 -2.25
CA ALA A 48 7.06 4.60 -1.22
C ALA A 48 6.94 5.30 0.14
N LEU A 49 5.72 5.36 0.69
CA LEU A 49 5.54 5.73 2.09
C LEU A 49 5.98 4.55 2.94
N ALA A 50 6.87 4.85 3.88
CA ALA A 50 7.63 3.91 4.68
C ALA A 50 6.75 2.87 5.39
N SER A 51 7.43 1.81 5.86
CA SER A 51 6.92 0.80 6.82
C SER A 51 5.87 1.41 7.75
N ALA A 52 4.77 0.70 7.99
CA ALA A 52 3.57 1.17 8.71
C ALA A 52 3.82 1.86 10.08
N ALA A 53 5.05 1.82 10.60
CA ALA A 53 5.52 2.61 11.74
C ALA A 53 5.70 4.12 11.47
N LEU A 54 5.78 4.58 10.21
CA LEU A 54 6.02 5.98 9.86
C LEU A 54 4.85 6.54 9.04
N THR A 55 3.77 6.92 9.73
CA THR A 55 2.58 7.60 9.17
C THR A 55 1.82 6.77 8.13
N SER A 56 0.76 6.07 8.58
CA SER A 56 -0.20 5.44 7.68
C SER A 56 -0.82 6.48 6.74
N PRO A 57 -0.83 6.25 5.41
CA PRO A 57 -1.47 7.16 4.48
C PRO A 57 -2.98 7.27 4.77
N PRO A 58 -3.62 8.42 4.49
CA PRO A 58 -4.98 8.75 4.93
C PRO A 58 -6.08 7.83 4.36
N TRP A 59 -5.76 7.06 3.31
CA TRP A 59 -6.67 6.07 2.73
C TRP A 59 -6.58 4.68 3.41
N ILE A 60 -5.60 4.47 4.29
CA ILE A 60 -5.56 3.29 5.14
C ILE A 60 -6.34 3.61 6.41
N PRO A 61 -7.42 2.87 6.72
CA PRO A 61 -8.21 3.14 7.90
C PRO A 61 -7.34 3.06 9.15
N SER A 62 -7.40 4.09 9.99
CA SER A 62 -6.80 4.01 11.32
C SER A 62 -7.48 2.88 12.07
N SER A 63 -6.70 1.95 12.61
CA SER A 63 -7.23 0.93 13.54
C SER A 63 -7.58 1.59 14.88
N SER A 64 -8.53 2.52 14.87
CA SER A 64 -9.11 3.11 16.06
C SER A 64 -10.39 2.34 16.40
N ARG A 65 -10.21 1.36 17.29
CA ARG A 65 -11.21 0.50 17.96
C ARG A 65 -11.83 -0.63 17.15
#